data_AF-A0ABD5AZV2-F1
#
_entry.id   AF-A0ABD5AZV2-F1
#
_cell.length_a   1.000
_cell.length_b   1.000
_cell.length_c   1.000
_cell.angle_alpha   90.00
_cell.angle_beta   90.00
_cell.angle_gamma   90.00
#
_symmetry.space_group_name_H-M   'P 1'
#
loop_
_entity.id
_entity.type
_entity.pdbx_description
1 polymer ?
#
loop_
_entity_poly.entity_id
_entity_poly.type
_entity_poly.pdbx_seq_one_letter_code
_entity_poly.pdbx_strand_id
1 'polypeptide(L)'
;GDSYKKEAKKQQEGKKPKFISAASVDQPINSSSVEISGGFNGKKGVEEAKQIAELLNAGSLPVDLKEIYSNSVGAQFGQDALDKTMFASIVGIALIYLFMLGFYRLPGLVAIIALTTYIYLTLVAFNFISGVLTLPGLAALVLGVGMAV
;
A
#
# COMPACT_ATOMS: atom_id res chain seq x y z
N GLY A 1 8.14 -9.23 -32.77
CA GLY A 1 7.42 -8.01 -32.36
C GLY A 1 6.64 -7.47 -33.54
N ASP A 2 5.44 -6.95 -33.31
CA ASP A 2 4.65 -6.30 -34.35
C ASP A 2 5.30 -5.00 -34.82
N SER A 3 5.22 -4.70 -36.11
CA SER A 3 5.79 -3.45 -36.65
C SER A 3 4.98 -2.24 -36.16
N TYR A 4 5.67 -1.16 -35.75
CA TYR A 4 5.06 0.12 -35.36
C TYR A 4 4.00 0.60 -36.36
N LYS A 5 4.24 0.42 -37.67
CA LYS A 5 3.31 0.80 -38.74
C LYS A 5 1.96 0.06 -38.66
N LYS A 6 1.93 -1.16 -38.11
CA LYS A 6 0.71 -1.96 -37.90
C LYS A 6 -0.02 -1.52 -36.63
N GLU A 7 0.71 -1.23 -35.56
CA GLU A 7 0.13 -0.78 -34.28
C GLU A 7 -0.40 0.66 -34.34
N ALA A 8 0.27 1.56 -35.07
CA ALA A 8 -0.19 2.94 -35.29
C ALA A 8 -1.53 3.00 -36.06
N LYS A 9 -1.75 2.06 -37.01
CA LYS A 9 -3.04 1.93 -37.71
C LYS A 9 -4.16 1.42 -36.79
N LYS A 10 -3.85 0.50 -35.87
CA LYS A 10 -4.83 0.02 -34.87
C LYS A 10 -5.31 1.14 -33.93
N GLN A 11 -4.43 2.10 -33.61
CA GLN A 11 -4.82 3.27 -32.82
C GLN A 11 -5.78 4.20 -33.57
N GLN A 12 -5.61 4.36 -34.89
CA GLN A 12 -6.53 5.11 -35.75
C GLN A 12 -7.89 4.41 -35.94
N GLU A 13 -7.93 3.08 -35.78
CA GLU A 13 -9.15 2.26 -35.78
C GLU A 13 -9.83 2.19 -34.38
N GLY A 14 -9.35 2.93 -33.38
CA GLY A 14 -9.92 2.94 -32.03
C GLY A 14 -9.57 1.73 -31.15
N LYS A 15 -8.61 0.89 -31.56
CA LYS A 15 -8.11 -0.25 -30.78
C LYS A 15 -6.90 0.17 -29.94
N LYS A 16 -6.74 -0.44 -28.75
CA LYS A 16 -5.60 -0.14 -27.85
C LYS A 16 -4.27 -0.58 -28.50
N PRO A 17 -3.32 0.36 -28.74
CA PRO A 17 -2.02 0.02 -29.31
C PRO A 17 -1.13 -0.69 -28.28
N LYS A 18 -0.20 -1.51 -28.75
CA LYS A 18 0.76 -2.24 -27.88
C LYS A 18 1.99 -1.41 -27.46
N PHE A 19 2.08 -0.13 -27.83
CA PHE A 19 3.16 0.77 -27.41
C PHE A 19 2.73 1.70 -26.28
N ILE A 20 3.65 1.98 -25.36
CA ILE A 20 3.41 2.78 -24.14
C ILE A 20 3.61 4.28 -24.41
N SER A 21 4.59 4.63 -25.25
CA SER A 21 4.85 6.01 -25.67
C SER A 21 5.32 6.04 -27.13
N ALA A 22 4.97 7.10 -27.85
CA ALA A 22 5.34 7.34 -29.25
C ALA A 22 5.92 8.76 -29.39
N ALA A 23 7.16 8.93 -28.95
CA ALA A 23 7.89 10.19 -29.07
C ALA A 23 8.49 10.36 -30.48
N SER A 24 8.52 11.58 -30.98
CA SER A 24 9.26 11.97 -32.19
C SER A 24 10.69 12.38 -31.84
N VAL A 25 11.60 12.25 -32.82
CA VAL A 25 12.99 12.69 -32.68
C VAL A 25 13.18 13.93 -33.52
N ASP A 26 13.37 15.08 -32.87
CA ASP A 26 13.54 16.37 -33.55
C ASP A 26 15.02 16.70 -33.84
N GLN A 27 15.95 16.08 -33.11
CA GLN A 27 17.39 16.32 -33.24
C GLN A 27 18.19 15.01 -33.20
N PRO A 28 19.39 14.95 -33.82
CA PRO A 28 20.28 13.79 -33.72
C PRO A 28 20.64 13.49 -32.26
N ILE A 29 20.39 12.25 -31.81
CA ILE A 29 20.70 11.81 -30.45
C ILE A 29 22.16 11.39 -30.40
N ASN A 30 23.01 12.24 -29.83
CA ASN A 30 24.46 12.01 -29.71
C ASN A 30 24.89 11.70 -28.26
N SER A 31 23.94 11.42 -27.37
CA SER A 31 24.14 11.17 -25.94
C SER A 31 23.77 9.73 -25.55
N SER A 32 24.32 9.27 -24.43
CA SER A 32 23.95 7.98 -23.82
C SER A 32 22.61 8.01 -23.09
N SER A 33 22.05 9.20 -22.86
CA SER A 33 20.74 9.44 -22.29
C SER A 33 19.76 9.96 -23.33
N VAL A 34 18.49 9.58 -23.19
CA VAL A 34 17.36 10.04 -24.02
C VAL A 34 16.30 10.58 -23.07
N GLU A 35 15.73 11.73 -23.42
CA GLU A 35 14.65 12.37 -22.66
C GLU A 35 13.38 12.39 -23.49
N ILE A 36 12.26 11.99 -22.89
CA ILE A 36 10.93 12.16 -23.47
C ILE A 36 10.32 13.41 -22.84
N SER A 37 10.10 14.44 -23.65
CA SER A 37 9.56 15.73 -23.21
C SER A 37 8.29 16.10 -23.98
N GLY A 38 7.49 17.02 -23.41
CA GLY A 38 6.23 17.49 -23.98
C GLY A 38 5.00 16.70 -23.51
N GLY A 39 3.95 17.42 -23.07
CA GLY A 39 2.66 16.82 -22.68
C GLY A 39 2.45 16.57 -21.19
N PHE A 40 3.51 16.62 -20.37
CA PHE A 40 3.44 16.31 -18.92
C PHE A 40 3.16 17.54 -18.03
N ASN A 41 2.24 18.42 -18.43
CA ASN A 41 1.96 19.64 -17.66
C ASN A 41 1.00 19.39 -16.49
N GLY A 42 1.37 19.87 -15.29
CA GLY A 42 0.56 19.77 -14.07
C GLY A 42 0.69 18.43 -13.32
N LYS A 43 -0.06 18.26 -12.22
CA LYS A 43 0.05 17.09 -11.33
C LYS A 43 -0.22 15.75 -12.03
N LYS A 44 -1.15 15.72 -13.00
CA LYS A 44 -1.46 14.52 -13.80
C LYS A 44 -0.31 14.14 -14.75
N GLY A 45 0.37 15.13 -15.33
CA GLY A 45 1.52 14.89 -16.20
C GLY A 45 2.70 14.27 -15.47
N VAL A 46 2.96 14.67 -14.22
CA VAL A 46 4.02 14.08 -13.39
C VAL A 46 3.73 12.60 -13.08
N GLU A 47 2.47 12.26 -12.81
CA GLU A 47 2.06 10.89 -12.52
C GLU A 47 2.12 9.99 -13.77
N GLU A 48 1.69 10.50 -14.93
CA GLU A 48 1.84 9.82 -16.23
C GLU A 48 3.32 9.59 -16.60
N ALA A 49 4.17 10.61 -16.42
CA ALA A 49 5.61 10.48 -16.67
C ALA A 49 6.24 9.40 -15.78
N LYS A 50 5.83 9.34 -14.50
CA LYS A 50 6.29 8.32 -13.55
C LYS A 50 5.83 6.92 -13.97
N GLN A 51 4.57 6.76 -14.39
CA GLN A 51 4.06 5.48 -14.88
C GLN A 51 4.81 5.01 -16.13
N ILE A 52 5.05 5.90 -17.09
CA ILE A 52 5.80 5.58 -18.31
C ILE A 52 7.23 5.18 -17.96
N ALA A 53 7.88 5.89 -17.04
CA ALA A 53 9.22 5.54 -16.56
C ALA A 53 9.25 4.18 -15.85
N GLU A 54 8.28 3.87 -15.00
CA GLU A 54 8.15 2.56 -14.34
C GLU A 54 7.96 1.44 -15.37
N LEU A 55 7.09 1.63 -16.37
CA LEU A 55 6.85 0.65 -17.43
C LEU A 55 8.09 0.45 -18.33
N LEU A 56 8.83 1.51 -18.63
CA LEU A 56 10.11 1.43 -19.37
C LEU A 56 11.19 0.71 -18.55
N ASN A 57 11.30 1.00 -17.25
CA ASN A 57 12.25 0.36 -16.34
C ASN A 57 11.93 -1.10 -16.08
N ALA A 58 10.64 -1.46 -16.03
CA ALA A 58 10.21 -2.85 -15.96
C ALA A 58 10.62 -3.65 -17.21
N GLY A 59 10.91 -2.97 -18.32
CA GLY A 59 11.34 -3.55 -19.58
C GLY A 59 10.24 -4.36 -20.27
N SER A 60 10.56 -4.93 -21.43
CA SER A 60 9.65 -5.89 -22.04
C SER A 60 9.76 -7.20 -21.27
N LEU A 61 8.72 -7.59 -20.53
CA LEU A 61 8.55 -8.96 -20.04
C LEU A 61 8.58 -9.89 -21.25
N PRO A 62 9.67 -10.65 -21.49
CA PRO A 62 9.87 -11.40 -22.74
C PRO A 62 9.10 -12.74 -22.73
N VAL A 63 8.26 -12.95 -21.72
CA VAL A 63 7.54 -14.19 -21.44
C VAL A 63 6.07 -13.88 -21.24
N ASP A 64 5.22 -14.69 -21.85
CA ASP A 64 3.78 -14.66 -21.62
C ASP A 64 3.49 -15.03 -20.16
N LEU A 65 3.16 -14.02 -19.35
CA LEU A 65 2.77 -14.21 -17.96
C LEU A 65 1.41 -14.90 -17.92
N LYS A 66 1.40 -16.18 -17.53
CA LYS A 66 0.18 -16.87 -17.14
C LYS A 66 -0.08 -16.57 -15.67
N GLU A 67 -1.15 -15.84 -15.39
CA GLU A 67 -1.57 -15.57 -14.02
C GLU A 67 -1.98 -16.90 -13.37
N ILE A 68 -1.12 -17.43 -12.51
CA ILE A 68 -1.30 -18.75 -11.88
C ILE A 68 -2.28 -18.67 -10.71
N TYR A 69 -2.35 -17.51 -10.07
CA TYR A 69 -3.14 -17.26 -8.87
C TYR A 69 -3.38 -15.76 -8.70
N SER A 70 -4.65 -15.35 -8.61
CA SER A 70 -5.05 -13.97 -8.41
C SER A 70 -6.01 -13.90 -7.22
N ASN A 71 -5.52 -13.39 -6.09
CA ASN A 71 -6.35 -13.14 -4.92
C ASN A 71 -6.86 -11.70 -4.96
N SER A 72 -8.01 -11.52 -5.60
CA SER A 72 -8.74 -10.26 -5.51
C SER A 72 -9.66 -10.31 -4.29
N VAL A 73 -9.17 -9.77 -3.18
CA VAL A 73 -10.01 -9.53 -2.00
C VAL A 73 -10.74 -8.20 -2.20
N GLY A 74 -12.07 -8.26 -2.22
CA GLY A 74 -12.88 -7.05 -2.28
C GLY A 74 -12.63 -6.17 -1.04
N ALA A 75 -12.59 -4.85 -1.24
CA ALA A 75 -12.37 -3.89 -0.16
C ALA A 75 -13.32 -4.08 1.03
N GLN A 76 -14.54 -4.57 0.77
CA GLN A 76 -15.52 -4.90 1.81
C GLN A 76 -15.01 -5.93 2.82
N PHE A 77 -14.34 -7.00 2.36
CA PHE A 77 -13.81 -8.02 3.27
C PHE A 77 -12.67 -7.46 4.14
N GLY A 78 -11.90 -6.51 3.62
CA GLY A 78 -10.86 -5.81 4.37
C GLY A 78 -11.45 -4.92 5.48
N GLN A 79 -12.48 -4.14 5.15
CA GLN A 79 -13.19 -3.30 6.14
C GLN A 79 -13.88 -4.16 7.21
N ASP A 80 -14.66 -5.17 6.79
CA ASP A 80 -15.33 -6.07 7.72
C ASP A 80 -14.35 -6.78 8.66
N ALA A 81 -13.19 -7.20 8.16
CA ALA A 81 -12.15 -7.81 8.98
C ALA A 81 -11.56 -6.79 9.97
N LEU A 82 -11.26 -5.57 9.52
CA LEU A 82 -10.70 -4.52 10.37
C LEU A 82 -11.67 -4.16 11.50
N ASP A 83 -12.95 -4.00 11.20
CA ASP A 83 -13.99 -3.67 12.19
C ASP A 83 -14.14 -4.80 13.23
N LYS A 84 -14.17 -6.06 12.77
CA LYS A 84 -14.23 -7.22 13.67
C LYS A 84 -13.01 -7.31 14.58
N THR A 85 -11.82 -7.09 14.04
CA THR A 85 -10.57 -7.10 14.83
C THR A 85 -10.55 -5.95 15.83
N MET A 86 -10.99 -4.75 15.44
CA MET A 86 -11.06 -3.61 16.33
C MET A 86 -12.01 -3.86 17.50
N PHE A 87 -13.21 -4.40 17.23
CA PHE A 87 -14.16 -4.78 18.26
C PHE A 87 -13.59 -5.86 19.20
N ALA A 88 -13.01 -6.92 18.65
CA ALA A 88 -12.38 -7.99 19.44
C ALA A 88 -11.24 -7.46 20.33
N SER A 89 -10.45 -6.51 19.82
CA SER A 89 -9.34 -5.89 20.55
C SER A 89 -9.83 -5.10 21.76
N ILE A 90 -10.89 -4.30 21.58
CA ILE A 90 -11.50 -3.52 22.67
C ILE A 90 -12.04 -4.45 23.76
N VAL A 91 -12.76 -5.50 23.38
CA VAL A 91 -13.29 -6.49 24.34
C VAL A 91 -12.15 -7.20 25.07
N GLY A 92 -11.07 -7.58 24.37
CA GLY A 92 -9.90 -8.21 24.98
C GLY A 92 -9.23 -7.32 26.03
N ILE A 93 -8.98 -6.04 25.70
CA ILE A 93 -8.39 -5.07 26.63
C ILE A 93 -9.31 -4.84 27.83
N ALA A 94 -10.62 -4.73 27.63
CA ALA A 94 -11.58 -4.56 28.71
C ALA A 94 -11.58 -5.74 29.70
N LEU A 95 -11.46 -6.97 29.20
CA LEU A 95 -11.34 -8.16 30.04
C LEU A 95 -10.04 -8.15 30.86
N ILE A 96 -8.92 -7.70 30.27
CA ILE A 96 -7.64 -7.54 30.99
C ILE A 96 -7.79 -6.50 32.11
N TYR A 97 -8.44 -5.37 31.84
CA TYR A 97 -8.67 -4.33 32.86
C TYR A 97 -9.51 -4.84 34.03
N LEU A 98 -10.58 -5.59 33.73
CA LEU A 98 -11.40 -6.23 34.76
C LEU A 98 -10.60 -7.23 35.59
N PHE A 99 -9.77 -8.06 34.93
CA PHE A 99 -8.90 -9.02 35.61
C PHE A 99 -7.90 -8.31 36.55
N MET A 100 -7.27 -7.24 36.08
CA MET A 100 -6.33 -6.45 36.89
C MET A 100 -6.98 -5.81 38.12
N LEU A 101 -8.16 -5.19 37.96
CA LEU A 101 -8.87 -4.58 39.08
C LEU A 101 -9.31 -5.62 40.12
N GLY A 102 -9.79 -6.78 39.67
CA GLY A 102 -10.27 -7.85 40.54
C GLY A 102 -9.16 -8.53 41.34
N PHE A 103 -8.10 -8.99 40.67
CA PHE A 103 -7.01 -9.73 41.32
C PHE A 103 -5.99 -8.82 42.00
N TYR A 104 -5.62 -7.72 41.35
CA TYR A 104 -4.52 -6.86 41.82
C TYR A 104 -4.98 -5.62 42.57
N ARG A 105 -6.28 -5.31 42.67
CA ARG A 105 -6.82 -4.19 43.48
C ARG A 105 -6.08 -2.85 43.26
N LEU A 106 -5.32 -2.39 44.26
CA LEU A 106 -4.57 -1.12 44.24
C LEU A 106 -3.43 -1.11 43.20
N PRO A 107 -2.49 -2.08 43.17
CA PRO A 107 -1.52 -2.16 42.08
C PRO A 107 -2.16 -2.39 40.71
N GLY A 108 -3.36 -2.97 40.65
CA GLY A 108 -4.13 -3.11 39.41
C GLY A 108 -4.46 -1.77 38.73
N LEU A 109 -4.76 -0.72 39.52
CA LEU A 109 -5.00 0.62 38.98
C LEU A 109 -3.75 1.22 38.31
N VAL A 110 -2.57 1.01 38.91
CA VAL A 110 -1.30 1.47 38.35
C VAL A 110 -1.01 0.75 37.04
N ALA A 111 -1.29 -0.55 36.98
CA ALA A 111 -1.11 -1.35 35.78
C ALA A 111 -2.05 -0.92 34.63
N ILE A 112 -3.30 -0.53 34.92
CA ILE A 112 -4.21 0.04 33.91
C ILE A 112 -3.65 1.34 33.31
N ILE A 113 -3.10 2.23 34.15
CA ILE A 113 -2.47 3.47 33.68
C ILE A 113 -1.25 3.16 32.80
N ALA A 114 -0.41 2.21 33.24
CA ALA A 114 0.75 1.77 32.47
C ALA A 114 0.34 1.17 31.12
N LEU A 115 -0.69 0.31 31.08
CA LEU A 115 -1.17 -0.32 29.86
C LEU A 115 -1.78 0.70 28.89
N THR A 116 -2.56 1.65 29.42
CA THR A 116 -3.10 2.77 28.62
C THR A 116 -1.97 3.60 28.03
N THR A 117 -0.94 3.90 28.82
CA THR A 117 0.24 4.65 28.37
C THR A 117 1.02 3.88 27.31
N TYR A 118 1.19 2.57 27.48
CA TYR A 118 1.83 1.69 26.49
C TYR A 118 1.11 1.75 25.13
N ILE A 119 -0.21 1.52 25.11
CA ILE A 119 -1.01 1.57 23.88
C ILE A 119 -0.90 2.96 23.24
N TYR A 120 -1.00 4.02 24.02
CA TYR A 120 -0.87 5.39 23.54
C TYR A 120 0.49 5.66 22.90
N LEU A 121 1.59 5.31 23.57
CA LEU A 121 2.95 5.48 23.05
C LEU A 121 3.17 4.67 21.76
N THR A 122 2.63 3.45 21.68
CA THR A 122 2.69 2.66 20.44
C THR A 122 1.98 3.36 19.28
N LEU A 123 0.79 3.91 19.50
CA LEU A 123 0.06 4.64 18.46
C LEU A 123 0.78 5.92 18.03
N VAL A 124 1.36 6.65 18.99
CA VAL A 124 2.19 7.83 18.72
C VAL A 124 3.41 7.45 17.88
N ALA A 125 4.11 6.37 18.23
CA ALA A 125 5.26 5.88 17.47
C ALA A 125 4.88 5.52 16.03
N PHE A 126 3.73 4.86 15.81
CA PHE A 126 3.20 4.58 14.48
C PHE A 126 2.92 5.88 13.70
N ASN A 127 2.36 6.89 14.35
CA ASN A 127 2.11 8.19 13.71
C ASN A 127 3.42 8.89 13.30
N PHE A 128 4.45 8.87 14.15
CA PHE A 128 5.76 9.47 13.86
C PHE A 128 6.43 8.90 12.61
N ILE A 129 6.30 7.59 12.37
CA ILE A 129 6.86 6.93 11.19
C ILE A 129 5.92 6.95 9.98
N SER A 130 4.78 7.65 10.06
CA SER A 130 3.70 7.59 9.06
C SER A 130 3.26 6.15 8.75
N GLY A 131 3.31 5.29 9.77
CA GLY A 131 2.94 3.89 9.67
C GLY A 131 1.43 3.71 9.64
N VAL A 132 0.96 2.81 8.78
CA VAL A 132 -0.47 2.44 8.69
C VAL A 132 -0.77 1.28 9.64
N LEU A 133 -1.81 1.43 10.46
CA LEU A 133 -2.30 0.38 11.35
C LEU A 133 -3.18 -0.59 10.57
N THR A 134 -2.57 -1.66 10.07
CA THR A 134 -3.26 -2.72 9.32
C THR A 134 -3.80 -3.80 10.27
N LEU A 135 -4.58 -4.74 9.74
CA LEU A 135 -5.07 -5.93 10.46
C LEU A 135 -3.96 -6.69 11.23
N PRO A 136 -2.81 -7.03 10.60
CA PRO A 136 -1.67 -7.61 11.32
C PRO A 136 -1.10 -6.70 12.41
N GLY A 137 -1.08 -5.38 12.18
CA GLY A 137 -0.61 -4.41 13.17
C GLY A 137 -1.48 -4.38 14.43
N LEU A 138 -2.81 -4.41 14.27
CA LEU A 138 -3.74 -4.53 15.40
C LEU A 138 -3.54 -5.84 16.17
N ALA A 139 -3.37 -6.96 15.47
CA ALA A 139 -3.13 -8.26 16.11
C ALA A 139 -1.84 -8.26 16.94
N ALA A 140 -0.76 -7.68 16.41
CA ALA A 140 0.51 -7.54 17.12
C ALA A 140 0.38 -6.66 18.37
N LEU A 141 -0.41 -5.57 18.29
CA LEU A 141 -0.67 -4.69 19.43
C LEU A 141 -1.40 -5.45 20.54
N VAL A 142 -2.46 -6.20 20.21
CA VAL A 142 -3.21 -7.00 21.21
C VAL A 142 -2.34 -8.06 21.87
N LEU A 143 -1.49 -8.75 21.10
CA LEU A 143 -0.52 -9.71 21.63
C LEU A 143 0.51 -9.03 22.55
N GLY A 144 1.00 -7.85 22.16
CA GLY A 144 1.89 -7.04 22.99
C GLY A 144 1.26 -6.61 24.32
N VAL A 145 -0.01 -6.17 24.29
CA VAL A 145 -0.80 -5.85 25.48
C VAL A 145 -0.90 -7.06 26.41
N GLY A 146 -1.15 -8.25 25.88
CA GLY A 146 -1.22 -9.48 26.68
C GLY A 146 0.11 -9.92 27.31
N MET A 147 1.25 -9.56 26.70
CA MET A 147 2.58 -9.83 27.27
C MET A 147 3.06 -8.76 28.25
N ALA A 148 2.51 -7.54 28.14
CA ALA A 148 2.87 -6.43 29.03
C ALA A 148 2.28 -6.56 30.44
N VAL A 149 1.41 -7.55 30.67
CA VAL A 149 0.61 -7.73 31.89
C VAL A 149 0.88 -9.05 32.61
#